data_AF-A0A6P7TX53-F1
#
_entry.id   AF-A0A6P7TX53-F1
#
_cell.length_a   1.000
_cell.length_b   1.000
_cell.length_c   1.000
_cell.angle_alpha   90.00
_cell.angle_beta   90.00
_cell.angle_gamma   90.00
#
_symmetry.space_group_name_H-M   'P 1'
#
loop_
_entity.id
_entity.type
_entity.pdbx_description
1 polymer ?
#
loop_
_entity_poly.entity_id
_entity_poly.type
_entity_poly.pdbx_seq_one_letter_code
_entity_poly.pdbx_strand_id
1 'polypeptide(L)'
;MLSVWWDIKGVIHYEMLDNNQTINANLYCEQLRHLETVLSQKQASLVNRKGVTSHHDNVRPHTAQLTKTLLEELGWEILSHPPYSPDLAPSDYHLFRGLQNYFDGLRLTREETEKELDSCFGSKSTE
;
A
#
# COMPACT_ATOMS: atom_id res chain seq x y z
N MET A 1 -11.33 0.63 5.88
CA MET A 1 -10.30 -0.36 5.45
C MET A 1 -9.02 0.38 5.15
N LEU A 2 -7.86 -0.16 5.50
CA LEU A 2 -6.56 0.50 5.30
C LEU A 2 -5.83 -0.07 4.08
N SER A 3 -5.45 0.78 3.13
CA SER A 3 -4.51 0.45 2.06
C SER A 3 -3.18 1.13 2.37
N VAL A 4 -2.06 0.39 2.30
CA VAL A 4 -0.71 0.93 2.58
C VAL A 4 0.26 0.52 1.48
N TRP A 5 1.07 1.47 1.03
CA TRP A 5 2.20 1.25 0.13
C TRP A 5 3.49 1.71 0.80
N TRP A 6 4.50 0.85 0.77
CA TRP A 6 5.72 1.04 1.52
C TRP A 6 6.89 0.34 0.82
N ASP A 7 8.10 0.80 1.09
CA ASP A 7 9.35 0.19 0.64
C ASP A 7 10.28 -0.08 1.83
N ILE A 8 11.51 -0.51 1.56
CA ILE A 8 12.53 -0.77 2.60
C ILE A 8 12.91 0.47 3.44
N LYS A 9 12.56 1.69 3.00
CA LYS A 9 12.81 2.94 3.73
C LYS A 9 11.61 3.37 4.57
N GLY A 10 10.45 2.74 4.40
CA GLY A 10 9.26 2.99 5.19
C GLY A 10 8.00 3.20 4.36
N VAL A 11 6.97 3.75 4.99
CA VAL A 11 5.66 3.97 4.37
C VAL A 11 5.73 5.15 3.41
N ILE A 12 5.33 4.90 2.17
CA ILE A 12 5.32 5.89 1.09
C ILE A 12 4.01 6.68 1.12
N HIS A 13 2.90 5.93 1.17
CA HIS A 13 1.55 6.44 1.16
C HIS A 13 0.61 5.43 1.81
N TYR A 14 -0.46 5.92 2.43
CA TYR A 14 -1.54 5.08 2.90
C TYR A 14 -2.87 5.80 2.73
N GLU A 15 -3.95 5.04 2.62
CA GLU A 15 -5.29 5.58 2.51
C GLU A 15 -6.25 4.78 3.38
N MET A 16 -7.08 5.47 4.15
CA MET A 16 -8.16 4.84 4.90
C MET A 16 -9.49 5.06 4.20
N LEU A 17 -10.06 3.97 3.68
CA LEU A 17 -11.36 4.00 3.01
C LEU A 17 -12.49 4.25 4.01
N ASP A 18 -13.55 4.90 3.53
CA ASP A 18 -14.78 5.12 4.28
C ASP A 18 -15.43 3.81 4.74
N ASN A 19 -16.28 3.92 5.77
CA ASN A 19 -16.98 2.76 6.30
C ASN A 19 -17.86 2.12 5.22
N ASN A 20 -17.78 0.79 5.11
CA ASN A 20 -18.46 -0.04 4.11
C ASN A 20 -17.99 0.10 2.66
N GLN A 21 -16.95 0.90 2.38
CA GLN A 21 -16.35 0.95 1.05
C GLN A 21 -15.40 -0.25 0.85
N THR A 22 -15.57 -0.95 -0.26
CA THR A 22 -14.72 -2.09 -0.66
C THR A 22 -13.81 -1.68 -1.81
N ILE A 23 -12.58 -2.20 -1.84
CA ILE A 23 -11.66 -1.99 -2.97
C ILE A 23 -12.21 -2.75 -4.18
N ASN A 24 -12.57 -2.01 -5.21
CA ASN A 24 -12.82 -2.51 -6.55
C ASN A 24 -11.67 -2.08 -7.47
N ALA A 25 -11.66 -2.56 -8.72
CA ALA A 25 -10.58 -2.25 -9.66
C ALA A 25 -10.46 -0.75 -9.96
N ASN A 26 -11.57 -0.02 -10.06
CA ASN A 26 -11.55 1.42 -10.34
C ASN A 26 -10.91 2.19 -9.19
N LEU A 27 -11.37 1.94 -7.97
CA LEU A 27 -10.82 2.57 -6.77
C LEU A 27 -9.33 2.24 -6.65
N TYR A 28 -8.95 0.97 -6.80
CA TYR A 28 -7.55 0.57 -6.74
C TYR A 28 -6.68 1.32 -7.78
N CYS A 29 -7.17 1.48 -9.01
CA CYS A 29 -6.50 2.28 -10.04
C CYS A 29 -6.35 3.75 -9.66
N GLU A 30 -7.35 4.37 -9.02
CA GLU A 30 -7.25 5.74 -8.50
C GLU A 30 -6.16 5.85 -7.43
N GLN A 31 -6.10 4.87 -6.51
CA GLN A 31 -5.06 4.82 -5.48
C GLN A 31 -3.66 4.67 -6.08
N LEU A 32 -3.50 3.84 -7.12
CA LEU A 32 -2.23 3.69 -7.83
C LEU A 32 -1.77 5.00 -8.51
N ARG A 33 -2.70 5.80 -9.05
CA ARG A 33 -2.37 7.11 -9.63
C ARG A 33 -1.94 8.11 -8.56
N HIS A 34 -2.62 8.15 -7.42
CA HIS A 34 -2.17 8.95 -6.28
C HIS A 34 -0.79 8.53 -5.80
N LEU A 35 -0.56 7.22 -5.68
CA LEU A 35 0.75 6.67 -5.32
C LEU A 35 1.83 7.09 -6.30
N GLU A 36 1.58 7.05 -7.61
CA GLU A 36 2.53 7.52 -8.62
C GLU A 36 2.87 9.00 -8.42
N THR A 37 1.87 9.85 -8.17
CA THR A 37 2.12 11.28 -7.89
C THR A 37 2.98 11.47 -6.64
N VAL A 38 2.69 10.71 -5.56
CA VAL A 38 3.47 10.75 -4.31
C VAL A 38 4.90 10.24 -4.53
N LEU A 39 5.08 9.17 -5.29
CA LEU A 39 6.39 8.60 -5.64
C LEU A 39 7.21 9.59 -6.46
N SER A 40 6.60 10.23 -7.45
CA SER A 40 7.22 11.26 -8.29
C SER A 40 7.66 12.47 -7.47
N GLN A 41 6.95 12.83 -6.40
CA GLN A 41 7.32 13.91 -5.49
C GLN A 41 8.40 13.51 -4.46
N LYS A 42 8.20 12.40 -3.74
CA LYS A 42 9.08 11.98 -2.62
C LYS A 42 10.35 11.27 -3.10
N GLN A 43 10.29 10.61 -4.26
CA GLN A 43 11.30 9.68 -4.75
C GLN A 43 11.51 9.82 -6.26
N ALA A 44 11.58 11.05 -6.77
CA ALA A 44 11.80 11.35 -8.19
C ALA A 44 13.00 10.60 -8.82
N SER A 45 14.02 10.26 -8.02
CA SER A 45 15.20 9.52 -8.48
C SER A 45 14.95 8.02 -8.73
N LEU A 46 13.98 7.40 -8.05
CA LEU A 46 13.62 5.99 -8.22
C LEU A 46 12.80 5.79 -9.50
N VAL A 47 11.78 6.61 -9.70
CA VAL A 47 10.92 6.59 -10.90
C VAL A 47 11.77 6.81 -12.17
N ASN A 48 12.71 7.75 -12.15
CA ASN A 48 13.48 8.13 -13.34
C ASN A 48 14.68 7.22 -13.67
N ARG A 49 15.11 6.30 -12.79
CA ARG A 49 16.37 5.53 -12.99
C ARG A 49 16.23 4.02 -13.03
N LYS A 50 15.25 3.43 -12.33
CA LYS A 50 15.21 1.96 -12.13
C LYS A 50 13.87 1.31 -12.46
N GLY A 51 12.84 2.08 -12.78
CA GLY A 51 11.48 1.55 -12.83
C GLY A 51 10.98 1.17 -11.43
N VAL A 52 9.67 1.07 -11.27
CA VAL A 52 9.05 0.65 -10.01
C VAL A 52 8.66 -0.82 -10.15
N THR A 53 9.16 -1.67 -9.26
CA THR A 53 8.68 -3.05 -9.13
C THR A 53 7.63 -3.11 -8.03
N SER A 54 6.39 -3.42 -8.39
CA SER A 54 5.25 -3.55 -7.49
C SER A 54 5.07 -4.99 -7.05
N HIS A 55 4.80 -5.20 -5.76
CA HIS A 55 4.39 -6.50 -5.22
C HIS A 55 3.05 -6.34 -4.49
N HIS A 56 2.05 -7.08 -4.96
CA HIS A 56 0.72 -7.16 -4.37
C HIS A 56 0.18 -8.59 -4.49
N ASP A 57 -0.82 -8.92 -3.68
CA ASP A 57 -1.50 -10.21 -3.75
C ASP A 57 -2.42 -10.32 -4.98
N ASN A 58 -2.81 -11.55 -5.32
CA ASN A 58 -3.62 -11.85 -6.51
C ASN A 58 -5.13 -11.65 -6.32
N VAL A 59 -5.57 -10.70 -5.50
CA VAL A 59 -7.02 -10.44 -5.38
C VAL A 59 -7.61 -9.88 -6.67
N ARG A 60 -8.92 -10.07 -6.84
CA ARG A 60 -9.63 -9.73 -8.09
C ARG A 60 -9.42 -8.28 -8.56
N PRO A 61 -9.43 -7.26 -7.69
CA PRO A 61 -9.14 -5.88 -8.11
C PRO A 61 -7.72 -5.73 -8.68
N HIS A 62 -6.72 -6.36 -8.06
CA HIS A 62 -5.31 -6.22 -8.46
C HIS A 62 -5.00 -6.93 -9.78
N THR A 63 -5.70 -8.02 -10.07
CA THR A 63 -5.53 -8.83 -11.29
C THR A 63 -6.46 -8.40 -12.43
N ALA A 64 -7.34 -7.43 -12.21
CA ALA A 64 -8.28 -6.93 -13.20
C ALA A 64 -7.55 -6.35 -14.41
N GLN A 65 -8.15 -6.47 -15.60
CA GLN A 65 -7.56 -5.95 -16.83
C GLN A 65 -7.25 -4.46 -16.75
N LEU A 66 -8.17 -3.68 -16.18
CA LEU A 66 -8.00 -2.24 -15.97
C LEU A 66 -6.73 -1.92 -15.17
N THR A 67 -6.48 -2.69 -14.10
CA THR A 67 -5.32 -2.49 -13.22
C THR A 67 -4.03 -2.90 -13.91
N LYS A 68 -4.03 -4.02 -14.65
CA LYS A 68 -2.88 -4.44 -15.44
C LYS A 68 -2.49 -3.39 -16.49
N THR A 69 -3.47 -2.88 -17.24
CA THR A 69 -3.25 -1.83 -18.23
C THR A 69 -2.70 -0.56 -17.59
N LEU A 70 -3.22 -0.14 -16.43
CA LEU A 70 -2.66 1.01 -15.73
C LEU A 70 -1.21 0.77 -15.30
N LEU A 71 -0.88 -0.39 -14.73
CA LEU A 71 0.49 -0.68 -14.30
C LEU A 71 1.48 -0.70 -15.48
N GLU A 72 1.05 -1.19 -16.65
CA GLU A 72 1.79 -1.09 -17.90
C GLU A 72 1.98 0.37 -18.35
N GLU A 73 0.93 1.20 -18.31
CA GLU A 73 1.01 2.64 -18.64
C GLU A 73 1.97 3.40 -17.72
N LEU A 74 2.00 3.04 -16.43
CA LEU A 74 2.92 3.61 -15.45
C LEU A 74 4.36 3.08 -15.61
N GLY A 75 4.57 2.04 -16.42
CA GLY A 75 5.86 1.37 -16.60
C GLY A 75 6.31 0.59 -15.36
N TRP A 76 5.37 0.10 -14.56
CA TRP A 76 5.65 -0.64 -13.33
C TRP A 76 5.72 -2.14 -13.62
N GLU A 77 6.78 -2.78 -13.15
CA GLU A 77 6.92 -4.23 -13.22
C GLU A 77 6.15 -4.89 -12.07
N ILE A 78 5.37 -5.92 -12.35
CA ILE A 78 4.60 -6.65 -11.33
C ILE A 78 5.36 -7.91 -10.94
N LEU A 79 5.74 -8.03 -9.67
CA LEU A 79 6.32 -9.24 -9.14
C LEU A 79 5.24 -10.33 -9.03
N SER A 80 5.52 -11.52 -9.57
CA SER A 80 4.60 -12.65 -9.47
C SER A 80 4.38 -13.05 -8.01
N HIS A 81 3.12 -13.10 -7.57
CA HIS A 81 2.75 -13.62 -6.26
C HIS A 81 2.01 -14.97 -6.43
N PRO A 82 2.28 -16.00 -5.64
CA PRO A 82 1.51 -17.24 -5.67
C PRO A 82 0.14 -17.09 -4.97
N PRO A 83 -0.90 -17.84 -5.38
CA PRO A 83 -2.18 -17.82 -4.68
C PRO A 83 -2.07 -18.22 -3.21
N TYR A 84 -2.85 -17.58 -2.34
CA TYR A 84 -3.01 -17.93 -0.92
C TYR A 84 -1.69 -17.98 -0.12
N SER A 85 -0.75 -17.09 -0.40
CA SER A 85 0.60 -17.10 0.20
C SER A 85 0.90 -15.83 1.03
N PRO A 86 0.14 -15.57 2.11
CA PRO A 86 0.36 -14.39 2.95
C PRO A 86 1.72 -14.40 3.66
N ASP A 87 2.33 -15.58 3.86
CA ASP A 87 3.69 -15.74 4.38
C ASP A 87 4.76 -15.18 3.42
N LEU A 88 4.43 -15.03 2.14
CA LEU A 88 5.28 -14.40 1.12
C LEU A 88 4.96 -12.93 0.89
N ALA A 89 3.96 -12.37 1.57
CA ALA A 89 3.58 -10.97 1.48
C ALA A 89 4.15 -10.16 2.67
N PRO A 90 5.15 -9.30 2.44
CA PRO A 90 5.74 -8.48 3.51
C PRO A 90 4.72 -7.67 4.29
N SER A 91 3.68 -7.16 3.62
CA SER A 91 2.60 -6.44 4.27
C SER A 91 1.86 -7.30 5.31
N ASP A 92 1.61 -8.58 4.99
CA ASP A 92 0.85 -9.47 5.86
C ASP A 92 1.69 -10.01 7.03
N TYR A 93 2.87 -10.57 6.76
CA TYR A 93 3.67 -11.21 7.82
C TYR A 93 4.41 -10.21 8.72
N HIS A 94 4.67 -8.99 8.24
CA HIS A 94 5.45 -7.98 8.99
C HIS A 94 4.62 -6.75 9.36
N LEU A 95 4.16 -5.97 8.38
CA LEU A 95 3.55 -4.67 8.64
C LEU A 95 2.24 -4.81 9.43
N PHE A 96 1.28 -5.59 8.92
CA PHE A 96 -0.02 -5.76 9.57
C PHE A 96 0.07 -6.52 10.88
N ARG A 97 1.01 -7.46 11.01
CA ARG A 97 1.32 -8.12 12.29
C ARG A 97 1.83 -7.11 13.33
N GLY A 98 2.70 -6.18 12.93
CA GLY A 98 3.16 -5.09 13.79
C GLY A 98 2.03 -4.16 14.20
N LEU A 99 1.18 -3.75 13.25
CA LEU A 99 0.02 -2.90 13.53
C LEU A 99 -1.00 -3.59 14.45
N GLN A 100 -1.28 -4.87 14.22
CA GLN A 100 -2.19 -5.64 15.07
C GLN A 100 -1.71 -5.66 16.52
N ASN A 101 -0.42 -5.89 16.75
CA ASN A 101 0.15 -5.85 18.10
C ASN A 101 0.10 -4.45 18.72
N TYR A 102 0.31 -3.40 17.91
CA TYR A 102 0.26 -2.01 18.37
C TYR A 102 -1.14 -1.56 18.79
N PHE A 103 -2.16 -1.97 18.03
CA PHE A 103 -3.56 -1.64 18.29
C PHE A 103 -4.26 -2.62 19.23
N ASP A 104 -3.56 -3.66 19.71
CA ASP A 104 -4.19 -4.68 20.55
C ASP A 104 -4.72 -4.06 21.85
N GLY A 105 -5.97 -4.37 22.18
CA GLY A 105 -6.68 -3.81 23.33
C GLY A 105 -7.13 -2.35 23.21
N LEU A 106 -6.80 -1.63 22.12
CA LEU A 106 -7.25 -0.26 21.91
C LEU A 106 -8.67 -0.22 21.32
N ARG A 107 -9.48 0.71 21.82
CA ARG A 107 -10.81 1.03 21.26
C ARG A 107 -10.79 2.46 20.77
N LEU A 108 -10.41 2.62 19.51
CA LEU A 108 -10.23 3.93 18.89
C LEU A 108 -11.43 4.28 18.02
N THR A 109 -11.75 5.57 17.97
CA THR A 109 -12.56 6.13 16.90
C THR A 109 -11.78 6.14 15.59
N ARG A 110 -12.46 6.49 14.49
CA ARG A 110 -11.81 6.62 13.18
C ARG A 110 -10.70 7.68 13.20
N GLU A 111 -11.00 8.86 13.73
CA GLU A 111 -10.07 9.99 13.80
C GLU A 111 -8.85 9.67 14.68
N GLU A 112 -9.08 8.96 15.79
CA GLU A 112 -8.00 8.48 16.66
C GLU A 112 -7.14 7.45 15.94
N THR A 113 -7.76 6.54 15.18
CA THR A 113 -7.01 5.54 14.39
C THR A 113 -6.11 6.20 13.34
N GLU A 114 -6.61 7.21 12.60
CA GLU A 114 -5.81 7.96 11.63
C GLU A 114 -4.61 8.64 12.30
N LYS A 115 -4.83 9.28 13.46
CA LYS A 115 -3.77 9.92 14.22
C LYS A 115 -2.71 8.95 14.73
N GLU A 116 -3.12 7.78 15.21
CA GLU A 116 -2.20 6.73 15.66
C GLU A 116 -1.43 6.12 14.47
N LEU A 117 -2.07 5.97 13.31
CA LEU A 117 -1.38 5.54 12.08
C LEU A 117 -0.33 6.57 11.63
N ASP A 118 -0.65 7.87 11.67
CA ASP A 118 0.31 8.94 11.38
C ASP A 118 1.50 8.91 12.33
N SER A 119 1.25 8.69 13.62
CA SER A 119 2.30 8.54 14.64
C SER A 119 3.17 7.29 14.38
N CYS A 120 2.55 6.14 14.09
CA CYS A 120 3.22 4.87 13.85
C CYS A 120 4.07 4.89 12.57
N PHE A 121 3.56 5.48 11.50
CA PHE A 121 4.27 5.55 10.22
C PHE A 121 5.30 6.69 10.20
N GLY A 122 5.03 7.82 10.85
CA GLY A 122 5.96 8.94 10.97
C GLY A 122 7.20 8.60 11.81
N SER A 123 7.04 7.86 12.91
CA SER A 123 8.14 7.50 13.83
C SER A 123 9.17 6.52 13.26
N LYS A 124 8.86 5.83 12.16
CA LYS A 124 9.77 4.85 11.51
C LYS A 124 10.66 5.43 10.42
N SER A 125 10.58 6.74 10.16
CA SER A 125 11.31 7.43 9.07
C SER A 125 12.74 7.86 9.45
N THR A 126 13.25 7.47 10.63
CA THR A 126 14.52 7.96 11.16
C THR A 126 15.44 6.80 11.50
N GLU A 127 16.17 6.29 10.49
CA GLU A 127 17.49 5.65 10.64
C GLU A 127 18.22 5.60 9.29
#